data_AF-A0A2C1YPJ1-F1
#
_entry.id   AF-A0A2C1YPJ1-F1
#
_cell.length_a   1.000
_cell.length_b   1.000
_cell.length_c   1.000
_cell.angle_alpha   90.00
_cell.angle_beta   90.00
_cell.angle_gamma   90.00
#
_symmetry.space_group_name_H-M   'P 1'
#
loop_
_entity.id
_entity.type
_entity.pdbx_description
1 polymer ?
#
loop_
_entity_poly.entity_id
_entity_poly.type
_entity_poly.pdbx_seq_one_letter_code
_entity_poly.pdbx_strand_id
1 'polypeptide(L)'
;MEDNSKKLITYLMEQEGKDFDALIKDEIEGIVGFSFMTYIKRAKIHIQAGRITVSEPKTGKYFCLPVFGIKQIYDETCGEYDRTLTIKYINDYCIFIQIFEPSWMEKGR
;
A
#
# COMPACT_ATOMS: atom_id res chain seq x y z
N MET A 1 10.78 15.40 13.23
CA MET A 1 10.39 14.17 12.54
C MET A 1 9.22 14.52 11.64
N GLU A 2 9.39 14.45 10.33
CA GLU A 2 8.24 14.51 9.43
C GLU A 2 7.30 13.35 9.76
N ASP A 3 6.01 13.62 9.75
CA ASP A 3 4.98 12.63 10.04
C ASP A 3 4.88 11.65 8.86
N ASN A 4 5.61 10.53 8.93
CA ASN A 4 5.62 9.48 7.91
C ASN A 4 4.20 9.06 7.51
N SER A 5 3.26 9.10 8.47
CA SER A 5 1.85 8.81 8.23
C SER A 5 1.19 9.82 7.29
N LYS A 6 1.49 11.12 7.40
CA LYS A 6 1.01 12.13 6.44
C LYS A 6 1.59 11.91 5.05
N LYS A 7 2.89 11.60 4.94
CA LYS A 7 3.53 11.29 3.66
C LYS A 7 2.88 10.09 2.99
N LEU A 8 2.66 9.01 3.75
CA LEU A 8 1.98 7.82 3.26
C LEU A 8 0.55 8.11 2.81
N ILE A 9 -0.21 8.86 3.61
CA ILE A 9 -1.58 9.28 3.28
C ILE A 9 -1.60 10.04 1.96
N THR A 10 -0.78 11.08 1.82
CA THR A 10 -0.72 11.90 0.60
C THR A 10 -0.38 11.04 -0.61
N TYR A 11 0.67 10.21 -0.47
CA TYR A 11 1.11 9.32 -1.55
C TYR A 11 0.00 8.36 -2.01
N LEU A 12 -0.67 7.68 -1.08
CA LEU A 12 -1.70 6.70 -1.42
C LEU A 12 -2.93 7.37 -2.04
N MET A 13 -3.32 8.55 -1.55
CA MET A 13 -4.41 9.34 -2.12
C MET A 13 -4.13 9.75 -3.57
N GLU A 14 -2.87 10.10 -3.90
CA GLU A 14 -2.45 10.40 -5.28
C GLU A 14 -2.51 9.18 -6.21
N GLN A 15 -2.55 7.97 -5.65
CA GLN A 15 -2.66 6.72 -6.40
C GLN A 15 -4.11 6.21 -6.50
N GLU A 16 -5.11 6.94 -6.01
CA GLU A 16 -6.50 6.51 -6.10
C GLU A 16 -6.92 6.20 -7.56
N GLY A 17 -7.63 5.08 -7.75
CA GLY A 17 -8.09 4.62 -9.05
C GLY A 17 -7.12 3.69 -9.79
N LYS A 18 -5.88 3.53 -9.29
CA LYS A 18 -4.90 2.55 -9.78
C LYS A 18 -5.13 1.16 -9.19
N ASP A 19 -4.39 0.18 -9.70
CA ASP A 19 -4.42 -1.19 -9.19
C ASP A 19 -3.31 -1.40 -8.16
N PHE A 20 -3.59 -2.11 -7.08
CA PHE A 20 -2.68 -2.32 -5.96
C PHE A 20 -2.50 -3.81 -5.71
N ASP A 21 -1.26 -4.24 -5.56
CA ASP A 21 -0.90 -5.48 -4.87
C ASP A 21 -0.32 -5.13 -3.50
N ALA A 22 -0.87 -5.73 -2.45
CA ALA A 22 -0.36 -5.56 -1.10
C ALA A 22 0.03 -6.91 -0.52
N LEU A 23 1.30 -7.03 -0.12
CA LEU A 23 1.88 -8.19 0.52
C LEU A 23 2.26 -7.83 1.95
N ILE A 24 1.53 -8.45 2.86
CA ILE A 24 1.72 -8.40 4.29
C ILE A 24 2.75 -9.48 4.66
N LYS A 25 3.81 -9.11 5.40
CA LYS A 25 4.81 -10.05 5.92
C LYS A 25 5.13 -9.74 7.37
N ASP A 26 5.26 -10.79 8.15
CA ASP A 26 5.88 -10.72 9.48
C ASP A 26 7.33 -11.20 9.38
N GLU A 27 8.27 -10.30 9.67
CA GLU A 27 9.71 -10.59 9.69
C GLU A 27 10.19 -10.66 11.15
N ILE A 28 9.82 -11.72 11.84
CA ILE A 28 10.39 -12.02 13.16
C ILE A 28 11.73 -12.72 12.94
N GLU A 29 12.83 -12.05 13.30
CA GLU A 29 14.17 -12.63 13.39
C GLU A 29 14.66 -13.38 12.12
N GLY A 30 14.25 -12.93 10.93
CA GLY A 30 14.65 -13.52 9.65
C GLY A 30 13.88 -14.79 9.25
N ILE A 31 12.85 -15.16 10.01
CA ILE A 31 11.89 -16.21 9.64
C ILE A 31 10.59 -15.53 9.22
N VAL A 32 10.20 -15.70 7.95
CA VAL A 32 8.89 -15.23 7.49
C VAL A 32 7.82 -16.11 8.12
N GLY A 33 7.18 -15.62 9.18
CA GLY A 33 6.19 -16.37 9.96
C GLY A 33 4.89 -16.60 9.17
N PHE A 34 4.33 -15.52 8.61
CA PHE A 34 3.18 -15.58 7.71
C PHE A 34 3.27 -14.50 6.63
N SER A 35 2.63 -14.78 5.49
CA SER A 35 2.43 -13.78 4.45
C SER A 35 1.03 -13.85 3.86
N PHE A 36 0.46 -12.69 3.53
CA PHE A 36 -0.83 -12.58 2.88
C PHE A 36 -0.74 -11.56 1.75
N MET A 37 -1.23 -11.94 0.57
CA MET A 37 -1.27 -11.06 -0.59
C MET A 37 -2.72 -10.77 -0.96
N THR A 38 -3.01 -9.51 -1.27
CA THR A 38 -4.29 -9.11 -1.84
C THR A 38 -4.09 -8.17 -3.01
N TYR A 39 -4.94 -8.33 -4.01
CA TYR A 39 -5.00 -7.48 -5.18
C TYR A 39 -6.29 -6.65 -5.13
N ILE A 40 -6.15 -5.34 -5.23
CA ILE A 40 -7.23 -4.35 -5.25
C ILE A 40 -7.24 -3.64 -6.60
N LYS A 41 -8.25 -3.91 -7.40
CA LYS A 41 -8.43 -3.26 -8.70
C LYS A 41 -9.11 -1.91 -8.54
N ARG A 42 -8.61 -0.87 -9.23
CA ARG A 42 -9.15 0.50 -9.24
C ARG A 42 -9.50 0.98 -7.84
N ALA A 43 -8.49 1.01 -6.98
CA ALA A 43 -8.67 1.20 -5.56
C ALA A 43 -9.36 2.53 -5.22
N LYS A 44 -10.16 2.50 -4.16
CA LYS A 44 -10.65 3.66 -3.41
C LYS A 44 -9.93 3.75 -2.08
N ILE A 45 -9.49 4.96 -1.73
CA ILE A 45 -8.72 5.21 -0.52
C ILE A 45 -9.63 5.92 0.49
N HIS A 46 -9.76 5.33 1.68
CA HIS A 46 -10.54 5.89 2.77
C HIS A 46 -9.67 6.06 4.01
N ILE A 47 -9.81 7.20 4.69
CA ILE A 47 -9.06 7.50 5.91
C ILE A 47 -10.06 7.71 7.04
N GLN A 48 -10.08 6.80 7.99
CA GLN A 48 -10.99 6.88 9.14
C GLN A 48 -10.34 6.23 10.36
N ALA A 49 -10.57 6.81 11.54
CA ALA A 49 -10.18 6.24 12.83
C ALA A 49 -8.70 5.79 12.90
N GLY A 50 -7.77 6.57 12.32
CA GLY A 50 -6.34 6.27 12.34
C GLY A 50 -5.93 5.09 11.46
N ARG A 51 -6.73 4.76 10.44
CA ARG A 51 -6.45 3.71 9.46
C ARG A 51 -6.65 4.24 8.04
N ILE A 52 -5.82 3.75 7.13
CA ILE A 52 -5.98 3.91 5.69
C ILE A 52 -6.58 2.61 5.17
N THR A 53 -7.70 2.68 4.49
CA THR A 53 -8.35 1.53 3.85
C THR A 53 -8.21 1.67 2.36
N VAL A 54 -7.65 0.66 1.71
CA VAL A 54 -7.53 0.56 0.25
C VAL A 54 -8.50 -0.52 -0.20
N SER A 55 -9.50 -0.17 -0.99
CA SER A 55 -10.63 -1.05 -1.27
C SER A 55 -11.06 -1.07 -2.74
N GLU A 56 -11.63 -2.19 -3.17
CA GLU A 56 -12.37 -2.33 -4.42
C GLU A 56 -13.86 -2.46 -4.08
N PRO A 57 -14.65 -1.36 -4.14
CA PRO A 57 -16.03 -1.36 -3.65
C PRO A 57 -16.93 -2.40 -4.34
N LYS A 58 -16.64 -2.73 -5.60
CA LYS A 58 -17.44 -3.69 -6.39
C LYS A 58 -17.32 -5.12 -5.89
N THR A 59 -16.16 -5.50 -5.37
CA THR A 59 -15.87 -6.87 -4.92
C THR A 59 -15.87 -6.98 -3.41
N GLY A 60 -15.84 -5.85 -2.69
CA GLY A 60 -15.68 -5.81 -1.24
C GLY A 60 -14.29 -6.22 -0.78
N LYS A 61 -13.32 -6.38 -1.68
CA LYS A 61 -11.92 -6.63 -1.32
C LYS A 61 -11.30 -5.36 -0.75
N TYR A 62 -10.53 -5.51 0.32
CA TYR A 62 -9.78 -4.39 0.89
C TYR A 62 -8.57 -4.88 1.69
N PHE A 63 -7.64 -3.97 1.95
CA PHE A 63 -6.69 -4.07 3.05
C PHE A 63 -6.65 -2.76 3.83
N CYS A 64 -6.14 -2.84 5.05
CA CYS A 64 -6.03 -1.70 5.95
C CYS A 64 -4.59 -1.51 6.42
N LEU A 65 -4.16 -0.26 6.47
CA LEU A 65 -2.87 0.16 7.01
C LEU A 65 -3.11 0.98 8.28
N PRO A 66 -2.50 0.62 9.42
CA PRO A 66 -2.46 1.51 10.57
C PRO A 66 -1.66 2.79 10.24
N VAL A 67 -2.19 3.95 10.64
CA VAL A 67 -1.48 5.23 10.54
C VAL A 67 -0.43 5.35 11.66
N PHE A 68 -0.67 4.72 12.80
CA PHE A 68 0.23 4.72 13.95
C PHE A 68 1.28 3.61 13.88
N GLY A 69 2.43 3.85 14.52
CA GLY A 69 3.49 2.86 14.65
C GLY A 69 4.31 2.64 13.37
N ILE A 70 4.20 3.52 12.37
CA ILE A 70 5.07 3.50 11.19
C ILE A 70 6.48 3.90 11.64
N LYS A 71 7.41 2.94 11.61
CA LYS A 71 8.82 3.13 11.93
C LYS A 71 9.57 3.73 10.75
N GLN A 72 9.36 3.17 9.56
CA GLN A 72 10.04 3.61 8.34
C GLN A 72 9.21 3.31 7.10
N ILE A 73 9.39 4.12 6.05
CA ILE A 73 8.85 3.87 4.72
C ILE A 73 10.03 3.87 3.76
N TYR A 74 10.13 2.82 2.95
CA TYR A 74 11.11 2.69 1.88
C TYR A 74 10.37 2.84 0.55
N ASP A 75 10.85 3.77 -0.29
CA ASP A 75 10.40 3.88 -1.67
C ASP A 75 11.32 3.02 -2.54
N GLU A 76 10.74 1.99 -3.16
CA GLU A 76 11.42 1.00 -3.99
C GLU A 76 10.93 1.08 -5.44
N THR A 77 10.25 2.18 -5.80
CA THR A 77 9.70 2.43 -7.14
C THR A 77 10.74 2.24 -8.23
N CYS A 78 10.44 1.40 -9.21
CA CYS A 78 11.29 1.08 -10.34
C CYS A 78 10.63 1.51 -11.65
N GLY A 79 10.60 2.81 -11.90
CA GLY A 79 10.04 3.41 -13.11
C GLY A 79 8.70 4.12 -12.90
N GLU A 80 8.16 4.71 -13.96
CA GLU A 80 6.99 5.60 -13.88
C GLU A 80 5.68 4.84 -13.61
N TYR A 81 5.59 3.60 -14.09
CA TYR A 81 4.38 2.76 -14.09
C TYR A 81 4.40 1.64 -13.03
N ASP A 82 5.50 1.51 -12.30
CA ASP A 82 5.70 0.48 -11.27
C ASP A 82 6.16 1.12 -9.96
N ARG A 83 5.16 1.63 -9.22
CA ARG A 83 5.35 2.37 -7.96
C ARG A 83 5.32 1.39 -6.80
N THR A 84 6.37 1.40 -5.98
CA THR A 84 6.56 0.38 -4.94
C THR A 84 6.97 1.00 -3.62
N LEU A 85 6.31 0.59 -2.54
CA LEU A 85 6.61 1.00 -1.17
C LEU A 85 6.72 -0.20 -0.23
N THR A 86 7.68 -0.14 0.69
CA THR A 86 7.70 -0.99 1.88
C THR A 86 7.51 -0.16 3.14
N ILE A 87 6.46 -0.48 3.91
CA ILE A 87 6.13 0.18 5.17
C ILE A 87 6.52 -0.75 6.31
N LYS A 88 7.47 -0.33 7.14
CA LYS A 88 7.90 -1.07 8.34
C LYS A 88 7.30 -0.44 9.58
N TYR A 89 6.67 -1.28 10.41
CA TYR A 89 6.08 -0.89 11.68
C TYR A 89 7.03 -1.15 12.86
N ILE A 90 6.75 -0.53 14.00
CA ILE A 90 7.55 -0.67 15.23
C ILE A 90 7.53 -2.08 15.83
N ASN A 91 6.54 -2.90 15.49
CA ASN A 91 6.40 -4.30 15.89
C ASN A 91 6.99 -5.26 14.84
N ASP A 92 7.89 -4.78 13.99
CA ASP A 92 8.62 -5.50 12.94
C ASP A 92 7.78 -6.11 11.81
N TYR A 93 6.49 -5.83 11.82
CA TYR A 93 5.63 -6.12 10.69
C TYR A 93 5.91 -5.21 9.49
N CYS A 94 5.89 -5.78 8.30
CA CYS A 94 6.17 -5.11 7.05
C CYS A 94 5.00 -5.26 6.07
N ILE A 95 4.65 -4.18 5.38
CA ILE A 95 3.69 -4.19 4.28
C ILE A 95 4.39 -3.69 3.03
N PHE A 96 4.51 -4.57 2.05
CA PHE A 96 4.94 -4.23 0.70
C PHE A 96 3.70 -3.88 -0.13
N ILE A 97 3.74 -2.76 -0.85
CA ILE A 97 2.67 -2.30 -1.73
C ILE A 97 3.28 -2.01 -3.09
N GLN A 98 2.73 -2.63 -4.12
CA GLN A 98 3.04 -2.34 -5.51
C GLN A 98 1.80 -1.76 -6.18
N ILE A 99 1.98 -0.70 -6.96
CA ILE A 99 0.91 0.09 -7.55
C ILE A 99 1.17 0.23 -9.04
N PHE A 100 0.23 -0.26 -9.84
CA PHE A 100 0.34 -0.33 -11.28
C PHE A 100 -0.67 0.59 -11.96
N GLU A 101 -0.25 1.19 -13.08
CA GLU A 101 -1.21 1.82 -13.98
C GLU A 101 -1.94 0.75 -14.80
N PRO A 102 -3.28 0.80 -14.89
CA PRO A 102 -4.02 -0.15 -15.69
C PRO A 102 -3.65 0.01 -17.18
N SER A 103 -3.02 -1.02 -17.75
CA SER A 103 -2.50 -1.04 -19.14
C SER A 103 -3.53 -0.73 -20.24
N TRP A 104 -4.82 -0.77 -19.92
CA TRP A 104 -5.90 -0.43 -20.84
C TRP A 104 -6.15 1.09 -20.98
N MET A 105 -5.53 1.94 -20.16
CA MET A 105 -5.59 3.40 -20.32
C MET A 105 -4.61 3.96 -21.36
N GLU A 106 -3.62 3.18 -21.82
CA GLU A 106 -2.69 3.62 -22.87
C GLU A 106 -3.27 3.55 -24.29
N LYS A 107 -4.33 2.76 -24.51
CA LYS A 107 -4.96 2.60 -25.84
C LYS A 107 -6.06 3.63 -26.10
N GLY A 108 -5.76 4.91 -25.89
CA GLY A 108 -6.72 6.01 -26.04
C GLY A 108 -6.12 7.36 -26.42
N ARG A 109 -4.95 7.39 -27.07
CA ARG A 109 -4.41 8.58 -27.72
C ARG A 109 -4.26 8.35 -29.22
#